data_AF-A0A7Y5NSN1-F1
#
_entry.id   AF-A0A7Y5NSN1-F1
#
_cell.length_a   1.000
_cell.length_b   1.000
_cell.length_c   1.000
_cell.angle_alpha   90.00
_cell.angle_beta   90.00
_cell.angle_gamma   90.00
#
_symmetry.space_group_name_H-M   'P 1'
#
loop_
_entity.id
_entity.type
_entity.pdbx_description
1 polymer ?
#
loop_
_entity_poly.entity_id
_entity_poly.type
_entity_poly.pdbx_seq_one_letter_code
_entity_poly.pdbx_strand_id
1 'polypeptide(L)'
;MTMLERYELFGPSQDRFGNPAPLGLLGLAIACGALVPIALGSSLTPNAFASAAVYALLFGGGCQLLAGLMMFANKNSFGGTVFSCFSFLWAMNGWSFWSLSQGKVPDHAVGLAVEIVLLVIFSALTWGFGHLGKMLFVFLLDIDLLFVFRIIRSVTHTKAMEMPILACTLGLGLIGLWLAFGALLNPIVGRPVFGVGAPLFYAPKKESFDWTVRRNLFANLYRQWQKEAFRPIHMDTLRQDMKSSGIERALEPDLFYLSELGFVVLKVSEADPHSIESVRLHAKGVDIHEQLVLGKYAPAPAAAH
;
A
#
# COMPACT_ATOMS: atom_id res chain seq x y z
N MET A 1 4.74 26.95 24.01
CA MET A 1 3.77 26.02 23.39
C MET A 1 4.46 24.69 23.24
N THR A 2 4.22 23.81 24.20
CA THR A 2 4.78 22.46 24.27
C THR A 2 4.21 21.63 23.13
N MET A 3 5.08 21.08 22.29
CA MET A 3 4.74 20.18 21.20
C MET A 3 4.20 18.89 21.85
N LEU A 4 2.87 18.76 21.94
CA LEU A 4 2.21 17.55 22.41
C LEU A 4 2.48 16.45 21.38
N GLU A 5 3.32 15.49 21.74
CA GLU A 5 3.50 14.26 20.97
C GLU A 5 2.13 13.59 20.79
N ARG A 6 1.68 13.53 19.53
CA ARG A 6 0.56 12.69 19.11
C ARG A 6 0.92 11.25 19.44
N TYR A 7 0.30 10.69 20.47
CA TYR A 7 0.33 9.23 20.68
C TYR A 7 -0.63 8.57 19.69
N GLU A 8 -0.17 8.52 18.46
CA GLU A 8 -0.80 7.77 17.40
C GLU A 8 -0.56 6.28 17.68
N LEU A 9 -1.52 5.63 18.37
CA LEU A 9 -1.51 4.18 18.53
C LEU A 9 -1.52 3.44 17.17
N PHE A 10 -1.92 4.17 16.13
CA PHE A 10 -1.59 3.94 14.73
C PHE A 10 -1.01 5.27 14.23
N GLY A 11 0.32 5.37 14.09
CA GLY A 11 1.14 6.54 13.68
C GLY A 11 0.53 7.49 12.63
N PRO A 12 1.24 8.55 12.19
CA PRO A 12 1.07 8.99 10.81
C PRO A 12 1.40 7.73 9.99
N SER A 13 0.98 7.60 8.73
CA SER A 13 1.40 6.45 7.91
C SER A 13 2.86 6.12 8.25
N GLN A 14 3.12 4.93 8.83
CA GLN A 14 4.44 4.58 9.38
C GLN A 14 5.53 4.62 8.28
N ASP A 15 5.08 4.73 7.04
CA ASP A 15 5.66 5.29 5.85
C ASP A 15 6.56 6.50 6.11
N ARG A 16 7.85 6.33 5.79
CA ARG A 16 8.86 7.37 5.85
C ARG A 16 8.75 8.38 4.71
N PHE A 17 8.11 7.98 3.63
CA PHE A 17 7.90 8.76 2.41
C PHE A 17 6.41 8.85 2.07
N GLY A 18 6.01 9.90 1.35
CA GLY A 18 4.69 9.93 0.70
C GLY A 18 4.51 8.75 -0.27
N ASN A 19 3.26 8.47 -0.69
CA ASN A 19 2.96 7.34 -1.57
C ASN A 19 3.84 7.37 -2.84
N PRO A 20 4.78 6.43 -3.00
CA PRO A 20 5.74 6.49 -4.09
C PRO A 20 5.26 5.78 -5.36
N ALA A 21 4.13 5.05 -5.32
CA ALA A 21 3.59 4.33 -6.48
C ALA A 21 3.36 5.21 -7.71
N PRO A 22 2.82 6.45 -7.61
CA PRO A 22 2.61 7.31 -8.77
C PRO A 22 3.89 7.62 -9.53
N LEU A 23 5.02 7.82 -8.83
CA LEU A 23 6.31 8.08 -9.47
C LEU A 23 6.71 6.93 -10.38
N GLY A 24 6.64 5.69 -9.86
CA GLY A 24 6.98 4.50 -10.63
C GLY A 24 6.05 4.29 -11.83
N LEU A 25 4.75 4.47 -11.64
CA LEU A 25 3.74 4.27 -12.67
C LEU A 25 3.77 5.35 -13.78
N LEU A 26 4.06 6.62 -13.43
CA LEU A 26 4.28 7.68 -14.40
C LEU A 26 5.54 7.41 -15.23
N GLY A 27 6.62 6.99 -14.56
CA GLY A 27 7.87 6.62 -15.23
C GLY A 27 7.68 5.47 -16.22
N LEU A 28 6.93 4.44 -15.82
CA LEU A 28 6.52 3.35 -16.69
C LEU A 28 5.76 3.85 -17.93
N ALA A 29 4.75 4.71 -17.75
CA ALA A 29 3.94 5.20 -18.84
C ALA A 29 4.75 6.01 -19.87
N ILE A 30 5.67 6.85 -19.40
CA ILE A 30 6.60 7.59 -20.26
C ILE A 30 7.49 6.61 -21.05
N ALA A 31 8.03 5.59 -20.39
CA ALA A 31 8.87 4.59 -21.05
C ALA A 31 8.09 3.79 -22.10
N CYS A 32 6.86 3.34 -21.80
CA CYS A 32 5.99 2.69 -22.79
C CYS A 32 5.68 3.61 -23.99
N GLY A 33 5.40 4.90 -23.73
CA GLY A 33 5.16 5.90 -24.77
C GLY A 33 6.35 6.06 -25.72
N ALA A 34 7.58 6.01 -25.20
CA ALA A 34 8.79 6.09 -26.00
C ALA A 34 8.98 4.89 -26.96
N LEU A 35 8.36 3.75 -26.67
CA LEU A 35 8.44 2.55 -27.52
C LEU A 35 7.44 2.55 -28.66
N VAL A 36 6.39 3.38 -28.62
CA VAL A 36 5.30 3.35 -29.59
C VAL A 36 5.77 3.57 -31.04
N PRO A 37 6.62 4.57 -31.37
CA PRO A 37 7.09 4.77 -32.74
C PRO A 37 7.95 3.61 -33.26
N ILE A 38 8.72 2.98 -32.37
CA ILE A 38 9.55 1.82 -32.70
C ILE A 38 8.65 0.61 -32.97
N ALA A 39 7.68 0.37 -32.09
CA ALA A 39 6.77 -0.78 -32.19
C ALA A 39 5.81 -0.68 -33.39
N LEU A 40 5.44 0.54 -33.81
CA LEU A 40 4.69 0.79 -35.05
C LEU A 40 5.55 0.76 -36.32
N GLY A 41 6.88 0.60 -36.19
CA GLY A 41 7.80 0.59 -37.32
C GLY A 41 8.04 1.96 -37.96
N SER A 42 7.53 3.05 -37.38
CA SER A 42 7.69 4.41 -37.92
C SER A 42 9.03 5.04 -37.61
N SER A 43 9.80 4.49 -36.66
CA SER A 43 11.12 4.98 -36.28
C SER A 43 12.09 3.84 -35.93
N LEU A 44 12.60 3.15 -36.96
CA LEU A 44 13.58 2.06 -36.83
C LEU A 44 15.00 2.54 -37.16
N THR A 45 15.48 3.53 -36.41
CA THR A 45 16.80 4.14 -36.63
C THR A 45 17.68 3.99 -35.40
N PRO A 46 19.02 4.00 -35.54
CA PRO A 46 19.94 4.04 -34.40
C PRO A 46 19.59 5.14 -33.39
N ASN A 47 19.25 6.34 -33.87
CA ASN A 47 18.88 7.48 -33.01
C ASN A 47 17.57 7.25 -32.25
N ALA A 48 16.60 6.55 -32.84
CA ALA A 48 15.37 6.17 -32.17
C ALA A 48 15.64 5.20 -31.03
N PHE A 49 16.44 4.16 -31.27
CA PHE A 49 16.83 3.20 -30.24
C PHE A 49 17.65 3.86 -29.12
N ALA A 50 18.59 4.76 -29.45
CA ALA A 50 19.34 5.52 -28.46
C ALA A 50 18.43 6.40 -27.59
N SER A 51 17.44 7.08 -28.20
CA SER A 51 16.44 7.86 -27.47
C SER A 51 15.59 6.99 -26.56
N ALA A 52 15.07 5.86 -27.07
CA ALA A 52 14.28 4.92 -26.28
C ALA A 52 15.07 4.35 -25.09
N ALA A 53 16.38 4.11 -25.25
CA ALA A 53 17.24 3.68 -24.16
C ALA A 53 17.27 4.68 -22.99
N VAL A 54 17.33 5.98 -23.28
CA VAL A 54 17.33 7.04 -22.26
C VAL A 54 16.00 7.06 -21.49
N TYR A 55 14.86 7.01 -22.19
CA TYR A 55 13.55 6.98 -21.54
C TYR A 55 13.35 5.70 -20.71
N ALA A 56 13.76 4.56 -21.25
CA ALA A 56 13.76 3.29 -20.54
C ALA A 56 14.59 3.35 -19.26
N LEU A 57 15.81 3.91 -19.29
CA LEU A 57 16.68 3.97 -18.12
C LEU A 57 16.22 5.00 -17.07
N LEU A 58 15.90 6.22 -17.48
CA LEU A 58 15.59 7.30 -16.53
C LEU A 58 14.17 7.18 -15.97
N PHE A 59 13.18 6.95 -16.83
CA PHE A 59 11.78 6.91 -16.44
C PHE A 59 11.33 5.49 -16.12
N GLY A 60 11.58 4.53 -17.01
CA GLY A 60 11.24 3.14 -16.77
C GLY A 60 12.01 2.55 -15.59
N GLY A 61 13.33 2.73 -15.58
CA GLY A 61 14.25 2.24 -14.56
C GLY A 61 14.29 3.13 -13.34
N GLY A 62 14.74 4.38 -13.50
CA GLY A 62 15.04 5.30 -12.41
C GLY A 62 13.85 5.63 -11.52
N CYS A 63 12.72 6.08 -12.09
CA CYS A 63 11.53 6.39 -11.31
C CYS A 63 11.01 5.17 -10.53
N GLN A 64 11.04 3.98 -11.15
CA GLN A 64 10.62 2.75 -10.49
C GLN A 64 11.61 2.27 -9.43
N LEU A 65 12.92 2.50 -9.62
CA LEU A 65 13.91 2.20 -8.59
C LEU A 65 13.65 3.01 -7.33
N LEU A 66 13.50 4.33 -7.51
CA LEU A 66 13.19 5.25 -6.41
C LEU A 66 11.87 4.87 -5.74
N ALA A 67 10.84 4.54 -6.53
CA ALA A 67 9.57 4.09 -6.00
C ALA A 67 9.70 2.81 -5.16
N GLY A 68 10.44 1.82 -5.66
CA GLY A 68 10.69 0.56 -4.96
C GLY A 68 11.47 0.73 -3.65
N LEU A 69 12.53 1.54 -3.66
CA LEU A 69 13.30 1.85 -2.45
C LEU A 69 12.47 2.59 -1.40
N MET A 70 11.65 3.56 -1.82
CA MET A 70 10.73 4.27 -0.93
C MET A 70 9.64 3.34 -0.38
N MET A 71 9.13 2.39 -1.19
CA MET A 71 8.19 1.37 -0.71
C MET A 71 8.81 0.45 0.36
N PHE A 72 10.06 0.00 0.18
CA PHE A 72 10.76 -0.76 1.21
C PHE A 72 10.96 0.05 2.49
N ALA A 73 11.32 1.34 2.37
CA ALA A 73 11.42 2.24 3.50
C ALA A 73 10.07 2.47 4.20
N ASN A 74 8.96 2.40 3.45
CA ASN A 74 7.59 2.41 3.95
C ASN A 74 7.11 1.03 4.45
N LYS A 75 8.01 0.04 4.58
CA LYS A 75 7.70 -1.34 5.03
C LYS A 75 6.69 -2.06 4.13
N ASN A 76 6.52 -1.60 2.89
CA ASN A 76 5.74 -2.28 1.87
C ASN A 76 6.66 -3.17 1.03
N SER A 77 6.95 -4.38 1.55
CA SER A 77 7.82 -5.34 0.86
C SER A 77 7.28 -5.77 -0.50
N PHE A 78 5.96 -5.88 -0.63
CA PHE A 78 5.32 -6.32 -1.86
C PHE A 78 5.49 -5.29 -2.97
N GLY A 79 5.08 -4.05 -2.73
CA GLY A 79 5.26 -2.94 -3.67
C GLY A 79 6.73 -2.64 -3.96
N GLY A 80 7.59 -2.70 -2.93
CA GLY A 80 9.04 -2.51 -3.08
C GLY A 80 9.66 -3.51 -4.04
N THR A 81 9.34 -4.79 -3.88
CA THR A 81 9.85 -5.86 -4.75
C THR A 81 9.39 -5.66 -6.19
N VAL A 82 8.09 -5.39 -6.40
CA VAL A 82 7.50 -5.22 -7.73
C VAL A 82 8.16 -4.06 -8.49
N PHE A 83 8.21 -2.87 -7.90
CA PHE A 83 8.80 -1.70 -8.56
C PHE A 83 10.31 -1.85 -8.79
N SER A 84 11.05 -2.48 -7.87
CA SER A 84 12.48 -2.75 -8.08
C SER A 84 12.71 -3.78 -9.19
N CYS A 85 11.93 -4.86 -9.27
CA CYS A 85 12.03 -5.82 -10.38
C CYS A 85 11.76 -5.16 -11.73
N PHE A 86 10.70 -4.34 -11.84
CA PHE A 86 10.43 -3.60 -13.06
C PHE A 86 11.51 -2.59 -13.40
N SER A 87 12.09 -1.93 -12.40
CA SER A 87 13.21 -1.02 -12.63
C SER A 87 14.37 -1.70 -13.35
N PHE A 88 14.81 -2.86 -12.87
CA PHE A 88 15.91 -3.61 -13.49
C PHE A 88 15.51 -4.20 -14.85
N LEU A 89 14.25 -4.59 -15.03
CA LEU A 89 13.74 -4.99 -16.35
C LEU A 89 13.83 -3.83 -17.37
N TRP A 90 13.46 -2.62 -16.96
CA TRP A 90 13.59 -1.43 -17.80
C TRP A 90 15.05 -1.03 -18.04
N ALA A 91 15.92 -1.24 -17.06
CA ALA A 91 17.36 -1.05 -17.24
C ALA A 91 17.94 -2.01 -18.29
N MET A 92 17.54 -3.29 -18.25
CA MET A 92 17.89 -4.28 -19.28
C MET A 92 17.35 -3.89 -20.66
N ASN A 93 16.09 -3.45 -20.75
CA ASN A 93 15.51 -2.98 -22.01
C ASN A 93 16.27 -1.75 -22.53
N GLY A 94 16.61 -0.80 -21.64
CA GLY A 94 17.40 0.37 -22.00
C GLY A 94 18.78 0.02 -22.55
N TRP A 95 19.49 -0.90 -21.90
CA TRP A 95 20.75 -1.44 -22.41
C TRP A 95 20.57 -2.16 -23.76
N SER A 96 19.48 -2.91 -23.94
CA SER A 96 19.16 -3.59 -25.19
C SER A 96 18.95 -2.60 -26.33
N PHE A 97 18.18 -1.53 -26.11
CA PHE A 97 17.98 -0.47 -27.11
C PHE A 97 19.28 0.28 -27.41
N TRP A 98 20.10 0.56 -26.41
CA TRP A 98 21.42 1.16 -26.64
C TRP A 98 22.35 0.24 -27.42
N SER A 99 22.28 -1.07 -27.20
CA SER A 99 23.06 -2.04 -27.99
C SER A 99 22.59 -2.07 -29.44
N LEU A 100 21.27 -2.07 -29.67
CA LEU A 100 20.66 -2.01 -31.00
C LEU A 100 21.04 -0.72 -31.75
N SER A 101 21.17 0.42 -31.07
CA SER A 101 21.64 1.65 -31.71
C SER A 101 23.09 1.56 -32.20
N GLN A 102 23.88 0.63 -31.65
CA GLN A 102 25.23 0.33 -32.10
C GLN A 102 25.31 -0.83 -33.10
N GLY A 103 24.16 -1.35 -33.56
CA GLY A 103 24.11 -2.52 -34.42
C GLY A 103 24.47 -3.83 -33.71
N LYS A 104 24.45 -3.86 -32.38
CA LYS A 104 24.68 -5.06 -31.57
C LYS A 104 23.33 -5.63 -31.12
N VAL A 105 23.08 -6.89 -31.46
CA VAL A 105 21.86 -7.59 -31.08
C VAL A 105 22.13 -8.42 -29.82
N PRO A 106 21.39 -8.19 -28.72
CA PRO A 106 21.48 -9.05 -27.53
C PRO A 106 21.17 -10.51 -27.85
N ASP A 107 21.76 -11.43 -27.10
CA ASP A 107 21.56 -12.86 -27.31
C ASP A 107 20.10 -13.28 -27.09
N HIS A 108 19.51 -13.92 -28.11
CA HIS A 108 18.10 -14.30 -28.13
C HIS A 108 17.77 -15.40 -27.13
N ALA A 109 18.65 -16.40 -26.99
CA ALA A 109 18.41 -17.55 -26.12
C ALA A 109 18.45 -17.14 -24.64
N VAL A 110 19.40 -16.27 -24.28
CA VAL A 110 19.47 -15.69 -22.93
C VAL A 110 18.23 -14.83 -22.67
N GLY A 111 17.83 -13.98 -23.62
CA GLY A 111 16.62 -13.16 -23.49
C GLY A 111 15.36 -13.99 -23.24
N LEU A 112 15.15 -15.04 -24.03
CA LEU A 112 14.01 -15.95 -23.88
C LEU A 112 14.01 -16.66 -22.51
N ALA A 113 15.16 -17.16 -22.05
CA ALA A 113 15.26 -17.82 -20.75
C ALA A 113 14.86 -16.87 -19.61
N VAL A 114 15.28 -15.60 -19.66
CA VAL A 114 14.91 -14.59 -18.68
C VAL A 114 13.42 -14.27 -18.74
N GLU A 115 12.83 -14.12 -19.94
CA GLU A 115 11.40 -13.87 -20.11
C GLU A 115 10.52 -14.98 -19.49
N ILE A 116 10.92 -16.25 -19.65
CA ILE A 116 10.20 -17.39 -19.06
C ILE A 116 10.22 -17.32 -17.53
N VAL A 117 11.38 -17.02 -16.93
CA VAL A 117 11.50 -16.87 -15.47
C VAL A 117 10.66 -15.70 -14.97
N LEU A 118 10.71 -14.57 -15.68
CA LEU A 118 9.91 -13.40 -15.33
C LEU A 118 8.41 -13.70 -15.40
N LEU A 119 7.93 -14.44 -16.39
CA LEU A 119 6.52 -14.84 -16.47
C LEU A 119 6.08 -15.62 -15.24
N VAL A 120 6.88 -16.57 -14.74
CA VAL A 120 6.57 -17.34 -13.53
C VAL A 120 6.49 -16.42 -12.30
N ILE A 121 7.47 -15.51 -12.15
CA ILE A 121 7.50 -14.57 -11.03
C ILE A 121 6.29 -13.63 -11.08
N PHE A 122 6.03 -13.02 -12.24
CA PHE A 122 4.92 -12.07 -12.39
C PHE A 122 3.57 -12.73 -12.23
N SER A 123 3.37 -13.97 -12.69
CA SER A 123 2.13 -14.72 -12.47
C SER A 123 1.80 -14.87 -10.97
N ALA A 124 2.82 -15.13 -10.14
CA ALA A 124 2.64 -15.18 -8.68
C ALA A 124 2.31 -13.80 -8.08
N LEU A 125 2.95 -12.74 -8.59
CA LEU A 125 2.66 -11.35 -8.18
C LEU A 125 1.25 -10.92 -8.60
N THR A 126 0.80 -11.27 -9.80
CA THR A 126 -0.56 -11.02 -10.32
C THR A 126 -1.60 -11.60 -9.39
N TRP A 127 -1.42 -12.86 -8.96
CA TRP A 127 -2.29 -13.48 -7.97
C TRP A 127 -2.31 -12.70 -6.65
N GLY A 128 -1.14 -12.24 -6.18
CA GLY A 128 -1.04 -11.38 -4.98
C GLY A 128 -1.84 -10.08 -5.12
N PHE A 129 -1.71 -9.38 -6.24
CA PHE A 129 -2.46 -8.14 -6.52
C PHE A 129 -3.98 -8.33 -6.63
N GLY A 130 -4.44 -9.54 -6.95
CA GLY A 130 -5.85 -9.89 -6.88
C GLY A 130 -6.49 -9.69 -5.50
N HIS A 131 -5.69 -9.71 -4.43
CA HIS A 131 -6.14 -9.43 -3.06
C HIS A 131 -6.13 -7.93 -2.70
N LEU A 132 -5.52 -7.08 -3.54
CA LEU A 132 -5.35 -5.64 -3.29
C LEU A 132 -6.35 -4.78 -4.04
N GLY A 133 -6.61 -5.09 -5.31
CA GLY A 133 -7.59 -4.34 -6.10
C GLY A 133 -7.65 -4.80 -7.56
N LYS A 134 -8.86 -4.75 -8.14
CA LYS A 134 -9.13 -5.21 -9.51
C LYS A 134 -8.22 -4.56 -10.55
N MET A 135 -8.01 -3.25 -10.50
CA MET A 135 -7.18 -2.56 -11.50
C MET A 135 -5.70 -2.91 -11.37
N LEU A 136 -5.22 -3.20 -10.16
CA LEU A 136 -3.84 -3.65 -9.95
C LEU A 136 -3.64 -5.08 -10.48
N PHE A 137 -4.64 -5.95 -10.31
CA PHE A 137 -4.65 -7.27 -10.93
C PHE A 137 -4.62 -7.18 -12.46
N VAL A 138 -5.48 -6.36 -13.06
CA VAL A 138 -5.53 -6.16 -14.52
C VAL A 138 -4.21 -5.61 -15.04
N PHE A 139 -3.58 -4.67 -14.32
CA PHE A 139 -2.28 -4.11 -14.67
C PHE A 139 -1.18 -5.19 -14.73
N LEU A 140 -1.11 -6.09 -13.76
CA LEU A 140 -0.14 -7.18 -13.75
C LEU A 140 -0.50 -8.31 -14.72
N LEU A 141 -1.78 -8.61 -14.91
CA LEU A 141 -2.24 -9.56 -15.91
C LEU A 141 -1.84 -9.14 -17.33
N ASP A 142 -1.93 -7.84 -17.64
CA ASP A 142 -1.47 -7.31 -18.94
C ASP A 142 0.03 -7.55 -19.15
N ILE A 143 0.83 -7.54 -18.08
CA ILE A 143 2.26 -7.84 -18.12
C ILE A 143 2.50 -9.35 -18.33
N ASP A 144 1.72 -10.20 -17.68
CA ASP A 144 1.78 -11.65 -17.93
C ASP A 144 1.46 -11.97 -19.39
N LEU A 145 0.40 -11.34 -19.94
CA LEU A 145 0.03 -11.47 -21.35
C LEU A 145 1.13 -10.96 -22.27
N LEU A 146 1.75 -9.82 -21.95
CA LEU A 146 2.89 -9.29 -22.69
C LEU A 146 4.04 -10.30 -22.76
N PHE A 147 4.41 -10.93 -21.64
CA PHE A 147 5.45 -11.97 -21.62
C PHE A 147 5.04 -13.21 -22.41
N VAL A 148 3.80 -13.68 -22.27
CA VAL A 148 3.28 -14.81 -23.05
C VAL A 148 3.42 -14.54 -24.56
N PHE A 149 2.98 -13.37 -25.04
CA PHE A 149 3.08 -13.03 -26.46
C PHE A 149 4.53 -12.89 -26.93
N ARG A 150 5.42 -12.32 -26.11
CA ARG A 150 6.87 -12.24 -26.40
C ARG A 150 7.50 -13.62 -26.50
N ILE A 151 7.19 -14.53 -25.58
CA ILE A 151 7.69 -15.91 -25.58
C ILE A 151 7.17 -16.67 -26.81
N ILE A 152 5.87 -16.58 -27.12
CA ILE A 152 5.30 -17.20 -28.33
C ILE A 152 6.00 -16.69 -29.58
N ARG A 153 6.19 -15.37 -29.70
CA ARG A 153 6.95 -14.77 -30.82
C ARG A 153 8.38 -15.31 -30.88
N SER A 154 9.04 -15.40 -29.74
CA SER A 154 10.44 -15.80 -29.60
C SER A 154 10.67 -17.26 -30.00
N VAL A 155 9.72 -18.15 -29.69
CA VAL A 155 9.79 -19.59 -30.01
C VAL A 155 9.29 -19.91 -31.41
N THR A 156 8.23 -19.25 -31.87
CA THR A 156 7.60 -19.57 -33.18
C THR A 156 8.10 -18.69 -34.32
N HIS A 157 8.81 -17.61 -34.02
CA HIS A 157 9.24 -16.57 -34.97
C HIS A 157 8.09 -15.93 -35.76
N THR A 158 6.84 -16.06 -35.29
CA THR A 158 5.66 -15.50 -35.95
C THR A 158 5.58 -13.99 -35.78
N LYS A 159 5.12 -13.28 -36.81
CA LYS A 159 4.78 -11.85 -36.73
C LYS A 159 3.39 -11.60 -36.12
N ALA A 160 2.56 -12.64 -35.98
CA ALA A 160 1.19 -12.50 -35.47
C ALA A 160 1.14 -11.90 -34.05
N MET A 161 2.21 -12.05 -33.27
CA MET A 161 2.31 -11.53 -31.90
C MET A 161 2.75 -10.07 -31.80
N GLU A 162 3.15 -9.42 -32.90
CA GLU A 162 3.62 -8.01 -32.86
C GLU A 162 2.52 -7.05 -32.42
N MET A 163 1.30 -7.19 -32.96
CA MET A 163 0.16 -6.36 -32.57
C MET A 163 -0.32 -6.61 -31.13
N PRO A 164 -0.47 -7.86 -30.66
CA PRO A 164 -0.73 -8.13 -29.23
C PRO A 164 0.32 -7.54 -28.28
N ILE A 165 1.61 -7.66 -28.60
CA ILE A 165 2.71 -7.08 -27.80
C ILE A 165 2.57 -5.55 -27.73
N LEU A 166 2.30 -4.89 -28.86
CA LEU A 166 2.05 -3.46 -28.91
C LEU A 166 0.82 -3.07 -28.08
N ALA A 167 -0.28 -3.82 -28.20
CA ALA A 167 -1.51 -3.56 -27.48
C ALA A 167 -1.31 -3.65 -25.95
N CYS A 168 -0.61 -4.68 -25.47
CA CYS A 168 -0.23 -4.78 -24.06
C CYS A 168 0.74 -3.68 -23.64
N THR A 169 1.71 -3.30 -24.47
CA THR A 169 2.63 -2.19 -24.14
C THR A 169 1.89 -0.86 -23.93
N LEU A 170 0.90 -0.59 -24.78
CA LEU A 170 0.01 0.57 -24.65
C LEU A 170 -0.93 0.44 -23.46
N GLY A 171 -1.55 -0.74 -23.29
CA GLY A 171 -2.42 -1.07 -22.16
C GLY A 171 -1.72 -0.82 -20.83
N LEU A 172 -0.50 -1.32 -20.69
CA LEU A 172 0.37 -1.15 -19.53
C LEU A 172 0.60 0.33 -19.20
N GLY A 173 0.95 1.14 -20.21
CA GLY A 173 1.17 2.57 -20.03
C GLY A 173 -0.11 3.31 -19.61
N LEU A 174 -1.25 2.98 -20.23
CA LEU A 174 -2.54 3.62 -19.96
C LEU A 174 -3.11 3.22 -18.58
N ILE A 175 -3.04 1.94 -18.21
CA ILE A 175 -3.45 1.47 -16.90
C ILE A 175 -2.50 2.04 -15.82
N GLY A 176 -1.20 2.11 -16.11
CA GLY A 176 -0.23 2.77 -15.24
C GLY A 176 -0.58 4.24 -14.98
N LEU A 177 -0.91 5.00 -16.03
CA LEU A 177 -1.39 6.39 -15.90
C LEU A 177 -2.68 6.47 -15.07
N TRP A 178 -3.66 5.60 -15.36
CA TRP A 178 -4.92 5.56 -14.62
C TRP A 178 -4.68 5.37 -13.11
N LEU A 179 -3.84 4.41 -12.75
CA LEU A 179 -3.48 4.11 -11.36
C LEU A 179 -2.69 5.27 -10.72
N ALA A 180 -1.74 5.87 -11.45
CA ALA A 180 -0.97 7.02 -10.97
C ALA A 180 -1.86 8.23 -10.68
N PHE A 181 -2.76 8.55 -11.62
CA PHE A 181 -3.73 9.64 -11.45
C PHE A 181 -4.72 9.34 -10.34
N GLY A 182 -5.17 8.10 -10.16
CA GLY A 182 -5.99 7.76 -9.00
C GLY A 182 -5.29 8.00 -7.68
N ALA A 183 -4.01 7.65 -7.58
CA ALA A 183 -3.23 7.85 -6.37
C ALA A 183 -2.86 9.33 -6.10
N LEU A 184 -2.75 10.18 -7.13
CA LEU A 184 -2.45 11.60 -6.97
C LEU A 184 -3.69 12.49 -6.88
N LEU A 185 -4.69 12.27 -7.73
CA LEU A 185 -5.84 13.16 -7.90
C LEU A 185 -7.02 12.80 -6.99
N ASN A 186 -7.27 11.51 -6.70
CA ASN A 186 -8.39 11.16 -5.81
C ASN A 186 -8.24 11.79 -4.41
N PRO A 187 -7.05 11.85 -3.79
CA PRO A 187 -6.88 12.54 -2.51
C PRO A 187 -7.13 14.05 -2.58
N ILE A 188 -6.74 14.69 -3.70
CA ILE A 188 -6.96 16.12 -3.92
C ILE A 188 -8.46 16.43 -4.08
N VAL A 189 -9.17 15.57 -4.83
CA VAL A 189 -10.60 15.75 -5.13
C VAL A 189 -11.50 15.25 -4.00
N GLY A 190 -10.97 14.45 -3.06
CA GLY A 190 -11.72 13.90 -1.92
C GLY A 190 -12.72 12.79 -2.29
N ARG A 191 -12.72 12.31 -3.53
CA ARG A 191 -13.56 11.19 -4.01
C ARG A 191 -12.84 10.36 -5.08
N PRO A 192 -13.19 9.07 -5.26
CA PRO A 192 -12.55 8.21 -6.25
C PRO A 192 -13.01 8.56 -7.67
N VAL A 193 -12.27 9.44 -8.37
CA VAL A 193 -12.46 9.72 -9.80
C VAL A 193 -11.90 8.59 -10.65
N PHE A 194 -10.68 8.15 -10.32
CA PHE A 194 -10.04 6.99 -10.94
C PHE A 194 -10.15 5.80 -9.98
N GLY A 195 -11.10 4.90 -10.23
CA GLY A 195 -11.33 3.74 -9.38
C GLY A 195 -10.23 2.69 -9.53
N VAL A 196 -9.74 2.17 -8.40
CA VAL A 196 -8.84 1.00 -8.35
C VAL A 196 -9.64 -0.32 -8.25
N GLY A 197 -10.91 -0.24 -7.85
CA GLY A 197 -11.81 -1.38 -7.69
C GLY A 197 -11.54 -2.21 -6.43
N ALA A 198 -12.53 -2.97 -5.99
CA ALA A 198 -12.39 -3.89 -4.86
C ALA A 198 -11.44 -5.05 -5.21
N PRO A 199 -10.89 -5.76 -4.20
CA PRO A 199 -10.16 -7.01 -4.41
C PRO A 199 -10.98 -8.03 -5.19
N LEU A 200 -10.32 -8.79 -6.06
CA LEU A 200 -10.92 -9.93 -6.78
C LEU A 200 -10.92 -11.19 -5.92
N PHE A 201 -9.92 -11.34 -5.06
CA PHE A 201 -9.76 -12.48 -4.18
C PHE A 201 -9.94 -12.03 -2.72
N TYR A 202 -10.75 -12.77 -1.99
CA TYR A 202 -11.03 -12.49 -0.58
C TYR A 202 -10.31 -13.52 0.28
N ALA A 203 -9.36 -13.05 1.09
CA ALA A 203 -8.78 -13.89 2.12
C ALA A 203 -9.78 -14.05 3.28
N PRO A 204 -9.89 -15.25 3.90
CA PRO A 204 -10.66 -15.41 5.12
C PRO A 204 -10.15 -14.44 6.18
N LYS A 205 -11.08 -13.76 6.87
CA LYS A 205 -10.75 -12.79 7.90
C LYS A 205 -9.94 -13.50 8.99
N LYS A 206 -8.65 -13.16 9.14
CA LYS A 206 -7.86 -13.64 10.27
C LYS A 206 -8.61 -13.31 11.56
N GLU A 207 -8.69 -14.27 12.48
CA GLU A 207 -9.17 -14.03 13.83
C GLU A 207 -8.38 -12.85 14.41
N SER A 208 -9.03 -11.71 14.51
CA SER A 208 -8.45 -10.50 15.05
C SER A 208 -8.88 -10.36 16.50
N PHE A 209 -8.04 -9.75 17.32
CA PHE A 209 -8.37 -9.40 18.69
C PHE A 209 -9.76 -8.72 18.79
N ASP A 210 -10.62 -9.20 19.69
CA ASP A 210 -11.93 -8.62 19.93
C ASP A 210 -11.82 -7.30 20.70
N TRP A 211 -11.92 -6.20 19.96
CA TRP A 211 -11.83 -4.83 20.45
C TRP A 211 -13.05 -4.36 21.23
N THR A 212 -14.13 -5.14 21.26
CA THR A 212 -15.43 -4.69 21.78
C THR A 212 -15.32 -4.18 23.21
N VAL A 213 -14.64 -4.89 24.12
CA VAL A 213 -14.61 -4.42 25.51
C VAL A 213 -13.61 -3.33 25.77
N ARG A 214 -12.49 -3.26 25.04
CA ARG A 214 -11.59 -2.10 25.15
C ARG A 214 -12.31 -0.83 24.72
N ARG A 215 -13.08 -0.89 23.62
CA ARG A 215 -13.87 0.25 23.15
C ARG A 215 -14.91 0.70 24.18
N ASN A 216 -15.63 -0.25 24.78
CA ASN A 216 -16.61 0.03 25.82
C ASN A 216 -15.97 0.53 27.13
N LEU A 217 -14.82 -0.02 27.53
CA LEU A 217 -14.03 0.44 28.68
C LEU A 217 -13.66 1.91 28.50
N PHE A 218 -13.03 2.26 27.37
CA PHE A 218 -12.65 3.64 27.10
C PHE A 218 -13.87 4.57 27.03
N ALA A 219 -14.98 4.16 26.41
CA ALA A 219 -16.19 4.97 26.35
C ALA A 219 -16.80 5.23 27.74
N ASN A 220 -16.84 4.22 28.61
CA ASN A 220 -17.32 4.37 29.98
C ASN A 220 -16.40 5.28 30.81
N LEU A 221 -15.10 5.02 30.78
CA LEU A 221 -14.11 5.81 31.52
C LEU A 221 -14.04 7.26 31.00
N TYR A 222 -14.24 7.49 29.70
CA TYR A 222 -14.28 8.83 29.13
C TYR A 222 -15.56 9.58 29.52
N ARG A 223 -16.72 8.92 29.52
CA ARG A 223 -17.96 9.52 30.06
C ARG A 223 -17.82 9.89 31.54
N GLN A 224 -17.14 9.05 32.32
CA GLN A 224 -16.83 9.38 33.71
C GLN A 224 -15.91 10.60 33.80
N TRP A 225 -14.86 10.64 32.99
CA TRP A 225 -13.94 11.77 32.94
C TRP A 225 -14.63 13.09 32.54
N GLN A 226 -15.59 13.05 31.61
CA GLN A 226 -16.36 14.25 31.24
C GLN A 226 -17.19 14.81 32.40
N LYS A 227 -17.67 13.94 33.30
CA LYS A 227 -18.51 14.34 34.45
C LYS A 227 -17.68 14.70 35.67
N GLU A 228 -16.63 13.95 35.95
CA GLU A 228 -15.90 13.99 37.22
C GLU A 228 -14.38 14.19 37.07
N ALA A 229 -13.92 14.54 35.87
CA ALA A 229 -12.50 14.70 35.54
C ALA A 229 -11.68 13.45 35.91
N PHE A 230 -10.50 13.62 36.51
CA PHE A 230 -9.60 12.51 36.86
C PHE A 230 -9.98 11.79 38.16
N ARG A 231 -11.24 11.82 38.59
CA ARG A 231 -11.68 11.02 39.74
C ARG A 231 -11.76 9.53 39.37
N PRO A 232 -11.29 8.61 40.24
CA PRO A 232 -11.40 7.17 40.01
C PRO A 232 -12.85 6.69 40.05
N ILE A 233 -13.21 5.78 39.16
CA ILE A 233 -14.43 4.97 39.27
C ILE A 233 -14.10 3.68 40.01
N HIS A 234 -14.96 3.27 40.93
CA HIS A 234 -14.82 1.98 41.61
C HIS A 234 -15.09 0.82 40.65
N MET A 235 -14.37 -0.27 40.85
CA MET A 235 -14.42 -1.43 39.97
C MET A 235 -15.82 -2.03 39.86
N ASP A 236 -16.60 -2.05 40.95
CA ASP A 236 -17.96 -2.60 40.95
C ASP A 236 -18.92 -1.76 40.10
N THR A 237 -18.82 -0.43 40.18
CA THR A 237 -19.59 0.48 39.32
C THR A 237 -19.21 0.28 37.85
N LEU A 238 -17.91 0.20 37.55
CA LEU A 238 -17.46 -0.04 36.17
C LEU A 238 -17.94 -1.40 35.64
N ARG A 239 -17.90 -2.46 36.44
CA ARG A 239 -18.44 -3.78 36.05
C ARG A 239 -19.94 -3.70 35.77
N GLN A 240 -20.70 -2.96 36.57
CA GLN A 240 -22.13 -2.75 36.35
C GLN A 240 -22.40 -2.01 35.03
N ASP A 241 -21.65 -0.94 34.76
CA ASP A 241 -21.76 -0.17 33.51
C ASP A 241 -21.39 -1.03 32.28
N MET A 242 -20.35 -1.85 32.40
CA MET A 242 -19.93 -2.77 31.35
C MET A 242 -20.97 -3.87 31.09
N LYS A 243 -21.57 -4.44 32.15
CA LYS A 243 -22.69 -5.39 32.02
C LYS A 243 -23.89 -4.77 31.32
N SER A 244 -24.24 -3.52 31.63
CA SER A 244 -25.32 -2.79 30.94
C SER A 244 -25.05 -2.61 29.44
N SER A 245 -23.79 -2.66 29.03
CA SER A 245 -23.33 -2.60 27.64
C SER A 245 -23.18 -3.99 26.99
N GLY A 246 -23.69 -5.05 27.63
CA GLY A 246 -23.63 -6.43 27.14
C GLY A 246 -22.27 -7.11 27.31
N ILE A 247 -21.38 -6.57 28.15
CA ILE A 247 -20.07 -7.16 28.41
C ILE A 247 -20.05 -7.86 29.76
N GLU A 248 -19.96 -9.19 29.74
CA GLU A 248 -19.88 -10.03 30.95
C GLU A 248 -18.48 -10.61 31.20
N ARG A 249 -17.51 -10.33 30.31
CA ARG A 249 -16.14 -10.86 30.44
C ARG A 249 -15.35 -10.16 31.55
N ALA A 250 -14.36 -10.86 32.10
CA ALA A 250 -13.38 -10.30 33.03
C ALA A 250 -12.67 -9.07 32.42
N LEU A 251 -12.60 -7.98 33.17
CA LEU A 251 -12.06 -6.69 32.72
C LEU A 251 -10.59 -6.51 33.11
N GLU A 252 -10.15 -7.26 34.12
CA GLU A 252 -8.85 -7.15 34.78
C GLU A 252 -7.68 -7.32 33.78
N PRO A 253 -7.66 -8.33 32.89
CA PRO A 253 -6.55 -8.47 31.94
C PRO A 253 -6.42 -7.27 30.99
N ASP A 254 -7.54 -6.72 30.52
CA ASP A 254 -7.55 -5.53 29.67
C ASP A 254 -7.11 -4.28 30.44
N LEU A 255 -7.55 -4.12 31.69
CA LEU A 255 -7.19 -2.98 32.53
C LEU A 255 -5.71 -2.98 32.91
N PHE A 256 -5.14 -4.12 33.32
CA PHE A 256 -3.70 -4.24 33.58
C PHE A 256 -2.89 -3.96 32.31
N TYR A 257 -3.29 -4.52 31.17
CA TYR A 257 -2.64 -4.24 29.89
C TYR A 257 -2.68 -2.75 29.51
N LEU A 258 -3.83 -2.09 29.68
CA LEU A 258 -3.97 -0.65 29.41
C LEU A 258 -3.19 0.22 30.41
N SER A 259 -3.00 -0.26 31.64
CA SER A 259 -2.18 0.40 32.66
C SER A 259 -0.70 0.39 32.26
N GLU A 260 -0.18 -0.76 31.81
CA GLU A 260 1.19 -0.90 31.29
C GLU A 260 1.48 0.02 30.10
N LEU A 261 0.47 0.27 29.25
CA LEU A 261 0.58 1.22 28.13
C LEU A 261 0.44 2.69 28.53
N GLY A 262 0.10 2.96 29.80
CA GLY A 262 -0.08 4.30 30.38
C GLY A 262 -1.39 4.98 29.98
N PHE A 263 -2.42 4.23 29.60
CA PHE A 263 -3.74 4.79 29.23
C PHE A 263 -4.69 4.90 30.42
N VAL A 264 -4.56 4.01 31.39
CA VAL A 264 -5.35 4.04 32.62
C VAL A 264 -4.43 4.07 33.83
N VAL A 265 -4.94 4.57 34.94
CA VAL A 265 -4.29 4.48 36.25
C VAL A 265 -5.16 3.57 37.10
N LEU A 266 -4.56 2.49 37.60
CA LEU A 266 -5.21 1.54 38.49
C LEU A 266 -4.81 1.83 39.93
N LYS A 267 -5.78 1.75 40.84
CA LYS A 267 -5.50 1.54 42.26
C LYS A 267 -5.81 0.09 42.57
N VAL A 268 -4.79 -0.66 42.95
CA VAL A 268 -4.90 -2.06 43.37
C VAL A 268 -5.02 -2.16 44.88
N SER A 269 -5.56 -3.28 45.36
CA SER A 269 -5.69 -3.52 46.79
C SER A 269 -4.33 -3.78 47.44
N GLU A 270 -4.13 -3.26 48.66
CA GLU A 270 -2.91 -3.54 49.45
C GLU A 270 -2.81 -5.02 49.85
N ALA A 271 -3.95 -5.71 49.95
CA ALA A 271 -4.01 -7.13 50.32
C ALA A 271 -3.79 -8.08 49.12
N ASP A 272 -4.13 -7.64 47.91
CA ASP A 272 -3.96 -8.41 46.67
C ASP A 272 -3.65 -7.47 45.49
N PRO A 273 -2.41 -7.45 44.96
CA PRO A 273 -2.02 -6.61 43.85
C PRO A 273 -2.68 -6.99 42.51
N HIS A 274 -3.36 -8.14 42.43
CA HIS A 274 -4.16 -8.53 41.26
C HIS A 274 -5.62 -8.05 41.34
N SER A 275 -6.04 -7.52 42.49
CA SER A 275 -7.37 -6.98 42.69
C SER A 275 -7.40 -5.46 42.45
N ILE A 276 -8.19 -5.01 41.49
CA ILE A 276 -8.36 -3.60 41.14
C ILE A 276 -9.48 -3.00 41.98
N GLU A 277 -9.18 -2.01 42.82
CA GLU A 277 -10.19 -1.27 43.61
C GLU A 277 -10.89 -0.19 42.79
N SER A 278 -10.11 0.54 41.99
CA SER A 278 -10.60 1.64 41.16
C SER A 278 -9.69 1.90 39.98
N VAL A 279 -10.26 2.55 38.97
CA VAL A 279 -9.57 2.91 37.73
C VAL A 279 -9.97 4.30 37.28
N ARG A 280 -9.07 5.00 36.61
CA ARG A 280 -9.37 6.23 35.86
C ARG A 280 -8.59 6.28 34.57
N LEU A 281 -9.01 7.13 33.64
CA LEU A 281 -8.16 7.49 32.51
C LEU A 281 -6.93 8.25 33.00
N HIS A 282 -5.79 7.94 32.37
CA HIS A 282 -4.64 8.81 32.33
C HIS A 282 -4.86 9.88 31.24
N ALA A 283 -4.11 11.00 31.27
CA ALA A 283 -4.24 12.05 30.24
C ALA A 283 -4.06 11.47 28.82
N LYS A 284 -3.07 10.60 28.66
CA LYS A 284 -2.81 9.83 27.43
C LYS A 284 -4.02 8.97 26.99
N GLY A 285 -4.79 8.45 27.95
CA GLY A 285 -6.00 7.67 27.72
C GLY A 285 -7.22 8.51 27.30
N VAL A 286 -7.27 9.78 27.71
CA VAL A 286 -8.26 10.74 27.24
C VAL A 286 -7.96 11.12 25.79
N ASP A 287 -6.70 11.50 25.51
CA ASP A 287 -6.27 11.94 24.18
C ASP A 287 -6.51 10.86 23.12
N ILE A 288 -6.19 9.60 23.42
CA ILE A 288 -6.40 8.48 22.50
C ILE A 288 -7.90 8.21 22.24
N HIS A 289 -8.77 8.40 23.24
CA HIS A 289 -10.20 8.24 23.04
C HIS A 289 -10.77 9.35 22.16
N GLU A 290 -10.36 10.61 22.39
CA GLU A 290 -10.76 11.73 21.54
C GLU A 290 -10.28 11.56 20.09
N GLN A 291 -9.06 11.04 19.91
CA GLN A 291 -8.48 10.79 18.59
C GLN A 291 -9.16 9.63 17.87
N LEU A 292 -9.25 8.46 18.50
CA LEU A 292 -9.67 7.23 17.82
C LEU A 292 -11.19 7.03 17.79
N VAL A 293 -11.92 7.53 18.79
CA VAL A 293 -13.36 7.26 18.93
C VAL A 293 -14.20 8.46 18.52
N LEU A 294 -13.80 9.67 18.91
CA LEU A 294 -14.53 10.90 18.56
C LEU A 294 -14.04 11.54 17.26
N GLY A 295 -12.93 11.06 16.69
CA GLY A 295 -12.41 11.55 15.40
C GLY A 295 -11.95 13.01 15.43
N LYS A 296 -11.69 13.59 16.60
CA LYS A 296 -11.36 15.02 16.77
C LYS A 296 -10.09 15.46 16.03
N TYR A 297 -9.25 14.50 15.67
CA TYR A 297 -8.01 14.70 14.88
C TYR A 297 -7.95 13.85 13.61
N ALA A 298 -9.04 13.13 13.28
CA ALA A 298 -9.23 12.67 11.93
C ALA A 298 -9.43 13.92 11.06
N PRO A 299 -8.86 13.98 9.84
CA PRO A 299 -9.15 15.10 8.95
C PRO A 299 -10.66 15.25 8.87
N ALA A 300 -11.15 16.47 9.12
CA ALA A 300 -12.56 16.76 8.96
C ALA A 300 -13.00 16.19 7.60
N PRO A 301 -14.13 15.46 7.50
CA PRO A 301 -14.73 15.25 6.19
C PRO A 301 -14.90 16.65 5.62
N ALA A 302 -14.23 16.93 4.49
CA ALA A 302 -14.22 18.26 3.90
C ALA A 302 -15.65 18.78 3.88
N ALA A 303 -15.88 19.90 4.57
CA ALA A 303 -17.20 20.48 4.72
C ALA A 303 -17.82 20.65 3.33
N ALA A 304 -19.04 20.15 3.16
CA ALA A 304 -19.77 20.23 1.91
C ALA A 304 -20.09 21.70 1.60
N HIS A 305 -19.33 22.31 0.69
CA HIS A 305 -19.69 23.49 -0.08
C HIS A 305 -19.11 23.36 -1.49
#